data_AF-A0A3D4WYL4-F1
#
_entry.id   AF-A0A3D4WYL4-F1
#
_cell.length_a   1.000
_cell.length_b   1.000
_cell.length_c   1.000
_cell.angle_alpha   90.00
_cell.angle_beta   90.00
_cell.angle_gamma   90.00
#
_symmetry.space_group_name_H-M   'P 1'
#
loop_
_entity.id
_entity.type
_entity.pdbx_description
1 polymer ?
#
loop_
_entity_poly.entity_id
_entity_poly.type
_entity_poly.pdbx_seq_one_letter_code
_entity_poly.pdbx_strand_id
1 'polypeptide(L)'
;SIGQMLRDGKAMRHGRELAWSQVLMAANTPMLLKAAMVDGRPDLGVMSAGQVVGLIEDLPSCAELIERIMAEAAETLASLKGLAD
;
A
#
# COMPACT_ATOMS: atom_id res chain seq x y z
N SER A 1 18.69 -6.77 -11.17
CA SER A 1 19.96 -6.43 -11.87
C SER A 1 20.80 -5.54 -10.99
N ILE A 2 22.13 -5.71 -10.98
CA ILE A 2 23.09 -4.88 -10.23
C ILE A 2 22.87 -3.38 -10.51
N GLY A 3 22.54 -3.02 -11.75
CA GLY A 3 22.25 -1.62 -12.12
C GLY A 3 21.01 -1.04 -11.45
N GLN A 4 19.98 -1.84 -11.16
CA GLN A 4 18.80 -1.39 -10.43
C GLN A 4 19.12 -1.18 -8.94
N MET A 5 19.88 -2.10 -8.35
CA MET A 5 20.30 -2.02 -6.95
C MET A 5 21.13 -0.76 -6.66
N LEU A 6 22.01 -0.37 -7.59
CA LEU A 6 22.78 0.88 -7.49
C LEU A 6 21.91 2.14 -7.60
N ARG A 7 20.89 2.13 -8.47
CA ARG A 7 19.93 3.24 -8.58
C ARG A 7 19.07 3.37 -7.34
N ASP A 8 18.57 2.25 -6.81
CA ASP A 8 17.74 2.23 -5.60
C ASP A 8 18.54 2.71 -4.39
N GLY A 9 19.80 2.26 -4.25
CA GLY A 9 20.71 2.75 -3.20
C GLY A 9 21.00 4.25 -3.30
N LYS A 10 21.12 4.81 -4.52
CA LYS A 10 21.27 6.26 -4.75
C LYS A 10 20.01 7.03 -4.34
N ALA A 11 18.82 6.51 -4.64
CA ALA A 11 17.55 7.12 -4.26
C ALA A 11 17.35 7.13 -2.73
N MET A 12 17.72 6.07 -2.01
CA MET A 12 17.65 6.01 -0.55
C MET A 12 18.56 7.02 0.16
N ARG A 13 19.72 7.33 -0.44
CA ARG A 13 20.65 8.36 0.06
C ARG A 13 20.15 9.78 -0.25
N HIS A 14 19.29 9.96 -1.25
CA HIS A 14 18.81 11.27 -1.64
C HIS A 14 17.74 11.77 -0.65
N GLY A 15 18.08 12.76 0.17
CA GLY A 15 17.16 13.36 1.17
C GLY A 15 17.37 12.90 2.62
N ARG A 16 18.28 11.96 2.89
CA ARG A 16 18.70 11.57 4.25
C ARG A 16 20.22 11.47 4.24
N GLU A 17 20.93 12.20 5.11
CA GLU A 17 22.42 12.20 5.19
C GLU A 17 22.99 10.87 5.72
N LEU A 18 22.61 9.75 5.10
CA LEU A 18 23.00 8.40 5.51
C LEU A 18 24.36 8.04 4.93
N ALA A 19 25.23 7.46 5.76
CA ALA A 19 26.44 6.80 5.31
C ALA A 19 26.11 5.56 4.45
N TRP A 20 26.97 5.18 3.51
CA TRP A 20 26.73 4.01 2.63
C TRP A 20 26.53 2.69 3.40
N SER A 21 27.16 2.54 4.56
CA SER A 21 26.92 1.42 5.47
C SER A 21 25.49 1.41 6.03
N GLN A 22 24.93 2.59 6.31
CA GLN A 22 23.54 2.72 6.75
C GLN A 22 22.55 2.56 5.61
N VAL A 23 22.89 2.92 4.37
CA VAL A 23 22.07 2.61 3.18
C VAL A 23 21.97 1.10 2.98
N LEU A 24 23.09 0.37 3.11
CA LEU A 24 23.13 -1.09 3.05
C LEU A 24 22.25 -1.75 4.13
N MET A 25 22.23 -1.21 5.35
CA MET A 25 21.38 -1.71 6.44
C MET A 25 19.90 -1.28 6.31
N ALA A 26 19.64 -0.07 5.81
CA ALA A 26 18.30 0.49 5.63
C ALA A 26 17.57 -0.06 4.39
N ALA A 27 18.29 -0.71 3.48
CA ALA A 27 17.73 -1.33 2.29
C ALA A 27 16.70 -2.43 2.61
N ASN A 28 16.73 -3.01 3.80
CA ASN A 28 15.88 -4.13 4.16
C ASN A 28 14.37 -3.79 4.03
N THR A 29 13.88 -2.70 4.61
CA THR A 29 12.43 -2.42 4.63
C THR A 29 11.84 -2.08 3.26
N PRO A 30 12.42 -1.17 2.45
CA PRO A 30 11.87 -0.89 1.12
C PRO A 30 12.00 -2.08 0.16
N MET A 31 13.04 -2.92 0.32
CA MET A 31 13.19 -4.14 -0.47
C MET A 31 12.16 -5.21 -0.08
N LEU A 32 11.87 -5.38 1.21
CA LEU A 32 10.82 -6.30 1.66
C LEU A 32 9.43 -5.85 1.19
N LEU A 33 9.15 -4.54 1.17
CA LEU A 33 7.91 -3.99 0.59
C LEU A 33 7.83 -4.27 -0.91
N LYS A 34 8.91 -4.04 -1.66
CA LYS A 34 8.98 -4.32 -3.10
C LYS A 34 8.81 -5.82 -3.39
N ALA A 35 9.45 -6.69 -2.61
CA ALA A 35 9.36 -8.14 -2.77
C ALA A 35 7.90 -8.62 -2.70
N ALA A 36 7.13 -8.14 -1.71
CA ALA A 36 5.72 -8.52 -1.58
C ALA A 36 4.82 -7.80 -2.61
N MET A 37 4.91 -6.47 -2.72
CA MET A 37 3.93 -5.65 -3.45
C MET A 37 4.16 -5.57 -4.97
N VAL A 38 5.42 -5.73 -5.42
CA VAL A 38 5.79 -5.56 -6.83
C VAL A 38 6.25 -6.87 -7.44
N ASP A 39 7.13 -7.60 -6.75
CA ASP A 39 7.70 -8.84 -7.26
C ASP A 39 6.81 -10.07 -6.98
N GLY A 40 5.69 -9.90 -6.27
CA GLY A 40 4.70 -10.95 -6.01
C GLY A 40 5.20 -12.07 -5.10
N ARG A 41 6.12 -11.78 -4.18
CA ARG A 41 6.71 -12.72 -3.20
C ARG A 41 6.23 -12.39 -1.77
N PRO A 42 4.95 -12.63 -1.44
CA PRO A 42 4.39 -12.28 -0.14
C PRO A 42 5.02 -13.10 1.01
N ASP A 43 5.56 -14.28 0.72
CA ASP A 43 6.27 -15.16 1.65
C ASP A 43 7.66 -14.63 2.06
N LEU A 44 8.26 -13.78 1.23
CA LEU A 44 9.61 -13.23 1.43
C LEU A 44 9.63 -11.73 1.70
N GLY A 45 8.47 -11.09 1.76
CA GLY A 45 8.34 -9.64 1.91
C GLY A 45 7.38 -9.24 3.02
N VAL A 46 7.17 -7.93 3.16
CA VAL A 46 6.18 -7.37 4.08
C VAL A 46 5.23 -6.48 3.29
N MET A 47 3.96 -6.44 3.69
CA MET A 47 2.95 -5.58 3.07
C MET A 47 2.45 -4.58 4.11
N SER A 48 2.27 -3.32 3.71
CA SER A 48 1.61 -2.32 4.54
C SER A 48 0.10 -2.43 4.34
N ALA A 49 -0.61 -2.98 5.32
CA ALA A 49 -2.07 -3.11 5.29
C ALA A 49 -2.68 -2.74 6.64
N GLY A 50 -3.88 -2.17 6.61
CA GLY A 50 -4.72 -1.98 7.79
C GLY A 50 -5.68 -3.14 7.99
N GLN A 51 -6.31 -3.23 9.16
CA GLN A 51 -7.29 -4.28 9.48
C GLN A 51 -8.45 -4.34 8.47
N VAL A 52 -8.78 -3.21 7.83
CA VAL A 52 -9.81 -3.11 6.78
C VAL A 52 -9.61 -4.09 5.62
N VAL A 53 -8.38 -4.55 5.37
CA VAL A 53 -8.11 -5.52 4.30
C VAL A 53 -8.90 -6.83 4.48
N GLY A 54 -9.23 -7.20 5.72
CA GLY A 54 -10.04 -8.39 6.01
C GLY A 54 -11.51 -8.26 5.60
N LEU A 55 -11.96 -7.07 5.19
CA LEU A 55 -13.31 -6.81 4.67
C LEU A 55 -13.35 -6.75 3.14
N ILE A 56 -12.19 -6.85 2.46
CA ILE A 56 -12.10 -6.76 1.00
C ILE A 56 -12.15 -8.18 0.44
N GLU A 57 -13.27 -8.52 -0.21
CA GLU A 57 -13.52 -9.84 -0.79
C GLU A 57 -13.52 -9.85 -2.32
N ASP A 58 -13.42 -8.68 -2.96
CA ASP A 58 -13.46 -8.51 -4.40
C ASP A 58 -12.39 -7.55 -4.93
N LEU A 59 -12.23 -7.51 -6.26
CA LEU A 59 -11.26 -6.66 -6.96
C LEU A 59 -11.93 -5.91 -8.13
N PRO A 60 -12.78 -4.90 -7.83
CA PRO A 60 -13.42 -4.08 -8.86
C PRO A 60 -12.43 -3.13 -9.53
N SER A 61 -12.83 -2.52 -10.65
CA SER A 61 -12.13 -1.35 -11.16
C SER A 61 -12.26 -0.15 -10.21
N CYS A 62 -11.36 0.83 -10.32
CA CYS A 62 -11.44 2.05 -9.52
C CYS A 62 -12.77 2.79 -9.70
N ALA A 63 -13.36 2.77 -10.90
CA ALA A 63 -14.62 3.44 -11.17
C ALA A 63 -15.77 2.77 -10.42
N GLU A 64 -15.91 1.44 -10.56
CA GLU A 64 -16.93 0.65 -9.87
C GLU A 64 -16.81 0.77 -8.34
N LEU A 65 -15.58 0.76 -7.81
CA LEU A 65 -15.33 0.93 -6.37
C LEU A 65 -15.87 2.27 -5.86
N ILE A 66 -15.55 3.36 -6.56
CA ILE A 66 -15.97 4.70 -6.16
C ILE A 66 -17.49 4.84 -6.26
N GLU A 67 -18.09 4.37 -7.36
CA GLU A 67 -19.54 4.40 -7.56
C GLU A 67 -20.27 3.63 -6.46
N ARG A 68 -19.79 2.44 -6.12
CA ARG A 68 -20.34 1.63 -5.02
C ARG A 68 -20.26 2.35 -3.68
N ILE A 69 -19.10 2.88 -3.31
CA ILE A 69 -18.91 3.60 -2.04
C ILE A 69 -19.87 4.79 -1.93
N MET A 70 -20.04 5.55 -3.02
CA MET A 70 -20.93 6.72 -3.04
C MET A 70 -22.40 6.32 -2.91
N ALA A 71 -22.82 5.22 -3.57
CA ALA A 71 -24.17 4.69 -3.44
C ALA A 71 -24.45 4.20 -2.01
N GLU A 72 -23.57 3.38 -1.43
CA GLU A 72 -23.70 2.86 -0.05
C GLU A 72 -23.74 4.00 0.98
N ALA A 73 -22.95 5.05 0.79
CA ALA A 73 -22.98 6.22 1.66
C ALA A 73 -24.32 6.97 1.60
N ALA A 74 -24.90 7.13 0.40
CA ALA A 74 -26.20 7.77 0.23
C ALA A 74 -27.33 6.95 0.85
N GLU A 75 -27.32 5.63 0.66
CA GLU A 75 -28.27 4.69 1.26
C GLU A 75 -28.18 4.71 2.79
N THR A 76 -26.96 4.69 3.34
CA THR A 76 -26.72 4.77 4.79
C THR A 76 -27.26 6.08 5.36
N LEU A 77 -27.01 7.20 4.69
CA LEU A 77 -27.52 8.51 5.13
C LEU A 77 -29.05 8.56 5.11
N ALA A 78 -29.69 7.99 4.07
CA ALA A 78 -31.14 7.92 4.00
C ALA A 78 -31.73 7.04 5.12
N SER A 79 -31.11 5.88 5.38
CA SER A 79 -31.50 4.98 6.47
C SER A 79 -31.40 5.66 7.84
N LEU A 80 -30.31 6.37 8.11
CA LEU A 80 -30.12 7.09 9.37
C LEU A 80 -31.14 8.22 9.58
N LYS A 81 -31.52 8.93 8.50
CA LYS A 81 -32.59 9.93 8.57
C LYS A 81 -33.94 9.31 8.90
N GLY A 82 -34.28 8.19 8.24
CA GLY A 82 -35.53 7.48 8.51
C GLY A 82 -35.63 6.82 9.89
N LEU A 83 -34.51 6.69 10.62
CA LEU A 83 -34.48 6.25 12.03
C LEU A 83 -34.70 7.40 13.02
N ALA A 84 -34.56 8.65 12.58
CA ALA A 84 -34.72 9.85 13.41
C ALA A 84 -36.15 10.40 13.40
N ASP A 85 -36.99 9.92 12.48
CA ASP A 85 -38.44 10.19 12.36
C ASP A 85 -39.27 9.12 13.09
#